data_AF-A0A813IF17-F1
#
_entry.id   AF-A0A813IF17-F1
#
_cell.length_a   1.000
_cell.length_b   1.000
_cell.length_c   1.000
_cell.angle_alpha   90.00
_cell.angle_beta   90.00
_cell.angle_gamma   90.00
#
_symmetry.space_group_name_H-M   'P 1'
#
loop_
_entity.id
_entity.type
_entity.pdbx_description
1 polymer ?
#
loop_
_entity_poly.entity_id
_entity_poly.type
_entity_poly.pdbx_seq_one_letter_code
_entity_poly.pdbx_strand_id
1 'polypeptide(L)'
;MVWVSESRGNYRWAVALGLALCEEYNRGRGRAEGKTTKHKTQKVLEWLRDHEPNFKKKNRTAVKYIHLAMPDKLKKAVDSVEAYRDYYFSKRLTMNMEWPEGEVPLWWDARKAALSRKRKRAKNV
;
A
#
# COMPACT_ATOMS: atom_id res chain seq x y z
N MET A 1 2.06 19.28 -11.39
CA MET A 1 1.18 18.45 -12.24
C MET A 1 0.80 17.20 -11.47
N VAL A 2 -0.48 16.82 -11.43
CA VAL A 2 -0.99 15.68 -10.65
C VAL A 2 -1.31 14.53 -11.59
N TRP A 3 -0.61 13.39 -11.48
CA TRP A 3 -0.74 12.25 -12.41
C TRP A 3 -2.19 11.77 -12.62
N VAL A 4 -3.00 11.81 -11.56
CA VAL A 4 -4.42 11.40 -11.58
C VAL A 4 -5.25 12.21 -12.57
N SER A 5 -4.94 13.50 -12.80
CA SER A 5 -5.69 14.36 -13.72
C SER A 5 -5.16 14.34 -15.17
N GLU A 6 -4.07 13.60 -15.45
CA GLU A 6 -3.47 13.56 -16.80
C GLU A 6 -4.28 12.74 -17.80
N SER A 7 -5.03 11.74 -17.34
CA SER A 7 -5.91 10.92 -18.17
C SER A 7 -7.10 10.36 -17.40
N ARG A 8 -8.16 10.07 -18.15
CA ARG A 8 -9.32 9.33 -17.63
C ARG A 8 -8.94 7.96 -17.08
N GLY A 9 -7.99 7.25 -17.71
CA GLY A 9 -7.49 5.97 -17.22
C GLY A 9 -6.78 6.08 -15.86
N ASN A 10 -6.02 7.14 -15.61
CA ASN A 10 -5.35 7.37 -14.32
C ASN A 10 -6.37 7.65 -13.22
N TYR A 11 -7.37 8.48 -13.52
CA TYR A 11 -8.46 8.78 -12.61
C TYR A 11 -9.23 7.53 -12.20
N ARG A 12 -9.69 6.73 -13.17
CA ARG A 12 -10.42 5.49 -12.90
C ARG A 12 -9.59 4.51 -12.06
N TRP A 13 -8.30 4.39 -12.37
CA TRP A 13 -7.40 3.55 -11.57
C TRP A 13 -7.30 4.03 -10.12
N ALA A 14 -7.15 5.35 -9.91
CA ALA A 14 -7.06 5.92 -8.56
C ALA A 14 -8.36 5.73 -7.75
N VAL A 15 -9.52 5.91 -8.39
CA VAL A 15 -10.83 5.65 -7.76
C VAL A 15 -10.99 4.18 -7.41
N ALA A 16 -10.67 3.27 -8.34
CA ALA A 16 -10.74 1.82 -8.10
C ALA A 16 -9.81 1.37 -6.96
N LEU A 17 -8.57 1.85 -6.95
CA LEU A 17 -7.62 1.58 -5.86
C LEU A 17 -8.17 2.10 -4.52
N GLY A 18 -8.68 3.32 -4.48
CA GLY A 18 -9.26 3.90 -3.25
C GLY A 18 -10.43 3.08 -2.71
N LEU A 19 -11.31 2.61 -3.59
CA LEU A 19 -12.45 1.76 -3.19
C LEU A 19 -11.97 0.41 -2.64
N ALA A 20 -10.99 -0.23 -3.29
CA ALA A 20 -10.39 -1.47 -2.79
C ALA A 20 -9.74 -1.29 -1.41
N LEU A 21 -9.09 -0.16 -1.16
CA LEU A 21 -8.55 0.18 0.17
C LEU A 21 -9.65 0.38 1.21
N CYS A 22 -10.78 0.98 0.84
CA CYS A 22 -11.94 1.11 1.73
C CYS A 22 -12.54 -0.25 2.05
N GLU A 23 -12.58 -1.17 1.08
CA GLU A 23 -13.04 -2.55 1.29
C GLU A 23 -12.12 -3.31 2.26
N GLU A 24 -10.80 -3.25 2.06
CA GLU A 24 -9.83 -3.83 3.01
C GLU A 24 -9.95 -3.23 4.41
N TYR A 25 -10.16 -1.92 4.53
CA TYR A 25 -10.43 -1.26 5.81
C TYR A 25 -11.69 -1.83 6.46
N ASN A 26 -12.77 -1.95 5.68
CA ASN A 26 -14.08 -2.41 6.12
C ASN A 26 -14.11 -3.89 6.51
N ARG A 27 -13.20 -4.69 5.96
CA ARG A 27 -13.05 -6.11 6.28
C ARG A 27 -12.61 -6.36 7.72
N GLY A 28 -12.12 -5.34 8.43
CA GLY A 28 -11.96 -5.37 9.89
C GLY A 28 -10.56 -5.00 10.38
N ARG A 29 -9.51 -5.07 9.56
CA ARG A 29 -8.14 -4.72 10.00
C ARG A 29 -7.93 -3.24 10.30
N GLY A 30 -8.59 -2.38 9.54
CA GLY A 30 -8.49 -0.93 9.72
C GLY A 30 -9.51 -0.37 10.70
N ARG A 31 -10.55 -1.15 11.06
CA ARG A 31 -11.58 -0.71 11.99
C ARG A 31 -11.10 -0.95 13.42
N ALA A 32 -11.24 0.08 14.25
CA ALA A 32 -11.21 -0.12 15.69
C ALA A 32 -12.33 -1.10 16.09
N GLU A 33 -12.06 -1.94 17.09
CA GLU A 33 -13.03 -2.88 17.62
C GLU A 33 -14.37 -2.18 17.93
N GLY A 34 -15.49 -2.79 17.51
CA GLY A 34 -16.83 -2.20 17.64
C GLY A 34 -17.23 -1.15 16.59
N LYS A 35 -16.35 -0.75 15.65
CA LYS A 35 -16.77 0.08 14.51
C LYS A 35 -17.45 -0.76 13.43
N THR A 36 -18.68 -0.38 13.10
CA THR A 36 -19.46 -0.95 11.98
C THR A 36 -19.57 0.01 10.79
N THR A 37 -19.14 1.26 10.95
CA THR A 37 -19.26 2.30 9.92
C THR A 37 -18.23 2.12 8.81
N LYS A 38 -18.65 2.38 7.56
CA LYS A 38 -17.75 2.47 6.41
C LYS A 38 -16.72 3.59 6.59
N HIS A 39 -15.55 3.45 5.97
CA HIS A 39 -14.56 4.53 5.91
C HIS A 39 -15.19 5.78 5.26
N LYS A 40 -15.04 6.97 5.86
CA LYS A 40 -15.70 8.20 5.38
C LYS A 40 -15.38 8.53 3.91
N THR A 41 -14.15 8.24 3.48
CA THR A 41 -13.69 8.46 2.09
C THR A 41 -14.44 7.59 1.08
N GLN A 42 -15.01 6.45 1.48
CA GLN A 42 -15.73 5.57 0.56
C GLN A 42 -16.87 6.30 -0.16
N LYS A 43 -17.69 7.07 0.57
CA LYS A 43 -18.79 7.84 -0.02
C LYS A 43 -18.30 8.85 -1.06
N VAL A 44 -17.15 9.48 -0.80
CA VAL A 44 -16.54 10.44 -1.73
C VAL A 44 -16.05 9.72 -2.98
N LEU A 45 -15.43 8.54 -2.85
CA LEU A 45 -14.94 7.74 -3.97
C LEU A 45 -16.08 7.16 -4.82
N GLU A 46 -17.18 6.73 -4.21
CA GLU A 46 -18.40 6.31 -4.90
C GLU A 46 -18.98 7.49 -5.70
N TRP A 47 -19.07 8.67 -5.10
CA TRP A 47 -19.51 9.88 -5.82
C TRP A 47 -18.59 10.21 -6.99
N LEU A 48 -17.27 10.17 -6.79
CA LEU A 48 -16.27 10.42 -7.84
C LEU A 48 -16.35 9.40 -8.99
N ARG A 49 -16.61 8.13 -8.69
CA ARG A 49 -16.85 7.09 -9.69
C ARG A 49 -18.04 7.43 -10.58
N ASP A 50 -19.13 7.91 -9.97
CA ASP A 50 -20.40 8.19 -10.66
C ASP A 50 -20.41 9.57 -11.33
N HIS A 51 -19.52 10.48 -10.91
CA HIS A 51 -19.38 11.85 -11.41
C HIS A 51 -17.99 12.08 -12.02
N GLU A 52 -17.67 11.30 -13.05
CA GLU A 52 -16.38 11.35 -13.71
C GLU A 52 -16.12 12.75 -14.36
N PRO A 53 -15.04 13.45 -13.98
CA PRO A 53 -14.68 14.74 -14.58
C PRO A 53 -14.30 14.60 -16.06
N ASN A 54 -14.37 15.71 -16.79
CA ASN A 54 -13.97 15.75 -18.20
C ASN A 54 -12.44 15.75 -18.34
N PHE A 55 -11.83 14.57 -18.20
CA PHE A 55 -10.40 14.35 -18.46
C PHE A 55 -10.14 13.96 -19.92
N LYS A 56 -8.89 14.12 -20.36
CA LYS A 56 -8.42 13.58 -21.65
C LYS A 56 -8.74 12.08 -21.69
N LYS A 57 -9.48 11.66 -22.72
CA LYS A 57 -9.85 10.25 -22.97
C LYS A 57 -8.61 9.45 -23.43
N LYS A 58 -7.70 9.20 -22.51
CA LYS A 58 -6.51 8.36 -22.69
C LYS A 58 -6.54 7.20 -21.70
N ASN A 59 -5.87 6.11 -22.08
CA ASN A 59 -5.63 4.98 -21.19
C ASN A 59 -4.74 5.40 -20.00
N ARG A 60 -4.59 4.48 -19.03
CA ARG A 60 -3.68 4.68 -17.89
C ARG A 60 -2.26 4.91 -18.41
N THR A 61 -1.61 5.97 -17.96
CA THR A 61 -0.21 6.28 -18.26
C THR A 61 0.69 5.77 -17.14
N ALA A 62 1.97 5.57 -17.43
CA ALA A 62 2.93 5.18 -16.40
C ALA A 62 3.06 6.28 -15.33
N VAL A 63 3.25 5.87 -14.08
CA VAL A 63 3.61 6.78 -13.00
C VAL A 63 5.05 7.24 -13.24
N LYS A 64 5.24 8.55 -13.49
CA LYS A 64 6.55 9.12 -13.83
C LYS A 64 7.46 9.33 -12.62
N TYR A 65 6.85 9.58 -11.46
CA TYR A 65 7.56 9.89 -10.23
C TYR A 65 7.03 9.01 -9.11
N ILE A 66 7.94 8.30 -8.46
CA ILE A 66 7.59 7.52 -7.28
C ILE A 66 7.70 8.43 -6.06
N HIS A 67 6.56 8.83 -5.51
CA HIS A 67 6.50 9.64 -4.30
C HIS A 67 6.54 8.72 -3.07
N LEU A 68 7.74 8.49 -2.53
CA LEU A 68 7.93 7.68 -1.33
C LEU A 68 7.98 8.56 -0.08
N ALA A 69 6.99 8.41 0.79
CA ALA A 69 6.91 9.10 2.08
C ALA A 69 7.65 8.30 3.18
N MET A 70 8.94 8.05 2.99
CA MET A 70 9.78 7.26 3.89
C MET A 70 11.21 7.84 3.96
N PRO A 71 12.08 7.39 4.88
CA PRO A 71 13.47 7.83 4.96
C PRO A 71 14.26 7.54 3.66
N ASP A 72 15.18 8.44 3.28
CA ASP A 72 15.92 8.36 2.01
C ASP A 72 16.69 7.05 1.81
N LYS A 73 17.20 6.46 2.90
CA LYS A 73 17.91 5.17 2.86
C LYS A 73 17.08 4.02 2.29
N LEU A 74 15.74 4.12 2.33
CA LEU A 74 14.81 3.09 1.82
C LEU A 74 14.23 3.44 0.44
N LYS A 75 14.48 4.64 -0.08
CA LYS A 75 13.98 5.08 -1.40
C LYS A 75 14.75 4.48 -2.58
N LYS A 76 15.77 3.68 -2.32
CA LYS A 76 16.68 3.10 -3.32
C LYS A 76 16.18 1.79 -3.94
N ALA A 77 15.00 1.30 -3.54
CA ALA A 77 14.44 0.07 -4.08
C ALA A 77 14.02 0.23 -5.55
N VAL A 78 13.94 -0.91 -6.26
CA VAL A 78 13.61 -0.98 -7.69
C VAL A 78 12.20 -0.46 -8.00
N ASP A 79 11.27 -0.66 -7.08
CA ASP A 79 9.91 -0.19 -7.20
C ASP A 79 9.36 0.30 -5.84
N SER A 80 8.21 0.97 -5.91
CA SER A 80 7.55 1.54 -4.73
C SER A 80 7.07 0.49 -3.74
N VAL A 81 6.65 -0.68 -4.22
CA VAL A 81 6.10 -1.74 -3.38
C VAL A 81 7.22 -2.31 -2.52
N GLU A 82 8.37 -2.60 -3.12
CA GLU A 82 9.54 -3.12 -2.42
C GLU A 82 10.10 -2.10 -1.42
N ALA A 83 10.13 -0.82 -1.78
CA ALA A 83 10.52 0.25 -0.86
C ALA A 83 9.63 0.28 0.39
N TYR A 84 8.30 0.18 0.23
CA TYR A 84 7.37 0.15 1.36
C TYR A 84 7.47 -1.13 2.18
N ARG A 85 7.68 -2.29 1.55
CA ARG A 85 7.95 -3.53 2.27
C ARG A 85 9.19 -3.39 3.17
N ASP A 86 10.27 -2.82 2.63
CA ASP A 86 11.51 -2.55 3.39
C ASP A 86 11.26 -1.59 4.54
N TYR A 87 10.49 -0.53 4.29
CA TYR A 87 10.08 0.40 5.33
C TYR A 87 9.33 -0.31 6.47
N TYR A 88 8.26 -1.04 6.19
CA TYR A 88 7.51 -1.75 7.24
C TYR A 88 8.34 -2.83 7.94
N PHE A 89 9.17 -3.58 7.21
CA PHE A 89 10.07 -4.57 7.83
C PHE A 89 11.13 -3.93 8.73
N SER A 90 11.58 -2.72 8.39
CA SER A 90 12.51 -1.96 9.24
C SER A 90 11.89 -1.56 10.58
N LYS A 91 10.56 -1.37 10.61
CA LYS A 91 9.79 -0.97 11.80
C LYS A 91 9.39 -2.12 12.71
N ARG A 92 9.68 -3.37 12.34
CA ARG A 92 9.28 -4.59 13.09
C ARG A 92 9.74 -4.65 14.56
N LEU A 93 10.73 -3.84 14.94
CA LEU A 93 11.24 -3.78 16.32
C LEU A 93 10.58 -2.66 17.15
N THR A 94 9.93 -1.71 16.49
CA THR A 94 9.39 -0.48 17.10
C THR A 94 7.87 -0.37 16.98
N MET A 95 7.26 -1.16 16.10
CA MET A 95 5.84 -1.16 15.82
C MET A 95 5.36 -2.62 15.83
N ASN A 96 4.25 -2.87 16.53
CA ASN A 96 3.60 -4.16 16.49
C ASN A 96 2.99 -4.38 15.10
N MET A 97 3.24 -5.55 14.51
CA MET A 97 2.79 -5.89 13.17
C MET A 97 1.85 -7.08 13.29
N GLU A 98 0.56 -6.81 13.11
CA GLU A 98 -0.50 -7.78 13.30
C GLU A 98 -1.18 -8.08 11.97
N TRP A 99 -1.46 -9.36 11.75
CA TRP A 99 -2.24 -9.85 10.63
C TRP A 99 -3.29 -10.83 11.16
N PRO A 100 -4.45 -10.93 10.50
CA PRO A 100 -5.39 -12.02 10.69
C PRO A 100 -4.69 -13.35 10.48
N GLU A 101 -5.26 -14.38 11.10
CA GLU A 101 -4.78 -15.73 10.94
C GLU A 101 -4.70 -16.13 9.45
N GLY A 102 -3.57 -16.68 9.04
CA GLY A 102 -3.31 -17.08 7.66
C GLY A 102 -3.05 -15.94 6.66
N GLU A 103 -3.14 -14.67 7.05
CA GLU A 103 -2.97 -13.52 6.15
C GLU A 103 -1.60 -12.83 6.24
N VAL A 104 -0.62 -13.48 6.86
CA VAL A 104 0.74 -12.95 6.88
C VAL A 104 1.26 -12.88 5.45
N PRO A 105 1.75 -11.71 4.99
CA PRO A 105 2.25 -11.60 3.62
C PRO A 105 3.48 -12.46 3.41
N LEU A 106 3.52 -13.19 2.29
CA LEU A 106 4.65 -14.08 1.94
C LEU A 106 6.02 -13.39 2.01
N TRP A 107 6.08 -12.12 1.61
CA TRP A 107 7.31 -11.32 1.65
C TRP A 107 7.80 -11.07 3.09
N TRP A 108 6.90 -11.02 4.07
CA TRP A 108 7.25 -10.82 5.47
C TRP A 108 7.97 -12.05 6.04
N ASP A 109 7.39 -13.23 5.85
CA ASP A 109 7.97 -14.48 6.33
C ASP A 109 9.27 -14.82 5.61
N ALA A 110 9.34 -14.58 4.29
CA ALA A 110 10.57 -14.73 3.53
C ALA A 110 11.73 -13.90 4.13
N ARG A 111 11.46 -12.65 4.53
CA ARG A 111 12.46 -11.77 5.15
C ARG A 111 12.84 -12.18 6.56
N LYS A 112 11.88 -12.62 7.39
CA LYS A 112 12.19 -13.22 8.70
C LYS A 112 13.11 -14.44 8.56
N ALA A 113 12.79 -15.33 7.61
CA ALA A 113 13.60 -16.52 7.35
C ALA A 113 15.02 -16.17 6.88
N ALA A 114 15.15 -15.22 5.94
CA ALA A 114 16.45 -14.73 5.48
C ALA A 114 17.30 -14.14 6.62
N LEU A 115 16.68 -13.33 7.50
CA LEU A 115 17.36 -12.76 8.67
C LEU A 115 17.83 -13.84 9.64
N SER A 116 17.01 -14.86 9.90
CA SER A 116 17.35 -16.00 10.76
C SER A 116 18.56 -16.77 10.22
N ARG A 117 18.57 -17.08 8.91
CA ARG A 117 19.71 -17.72 8.24
C ARG A 117 20.99 -16.90 8.35
N LYS A 118 20.92 -15.57 8.13
CA LYS A 118 22.08 -14.67 8.25
C LYS A 118 22.64 -14.67 9.67
N ARG A 119 21.78 -14.65 10.69
CA ARG A 119 22.19 -14.73 12.10
C ARG A 119 22.85 -16.06 12.45
N LYS A 120 22.33 -17.19 11.97
CA LYS A 120 22.95 -18.51 12.17
C LYS A 120 24.35 -18.56 11.54
N ARG A 121 24.49 -18.07 10.31
CA ARG A 121 25.80 -18.02 9.61
C ARG A 121 26.82 -17.15 10.35
N ALA A 122 26.41 -15.99 10.88
CA ALA A 122 27.30 -15.09 11.61
C ALA A 122 27.72 -15.59 13.00
N LYS A 123 27.08 -16.64 13.54
CA LYS A 123 27.46 -17.28 14.80
C LYS A 123 28.38 -18.49 14.63
N ASN A 124 28.50 -18.99 13.39
CA ASN A 124 29.31 -20.16 13.03
C ASN A 124 30.64 -19.76 12.36
N VAL A 125 30.99 -18.47 12.42
CA VAL A 125 32.25 -17.87 11.97
C VAL A 125 32.80 -17.12 13.16
#